data_AF-A0A2H9LWD0-F1
#
_entry.id   AF-A0A2H9LWD0-F1
#
_cell.length_a   1.000
_cell.length_b   1.000
_cell.length_c   1.000
_cell.angle_alpha   90.00
_cell.angle_beta   90.00
_cell.angle_gamma   90.00
#
_symmetry.space_group_name_H-M   'P 1'
#
loop_
_entity.id
_entity.type
_entity.pdbx_description
1 polymer ?
#
loop_
_entity_poly.entity_id
_entity_poly.type
_entity_poly.pdbx_seq_one_letter_code
_entity_poly.pdbx_strand_id
1 'polypeptide(L)'
;KIIATAKDVDEARMAFEILEKGVDGVLFENENEKDINALREYLHSGETLEIVKAKIRCIRRVGLGARSCVDTSDIMTENESMLLGSTSNGFVLMQPEVSTNPHVAPRPFRVNAGAISLYILAEGSKTKYLSEISAGDKVMVVDRNGRVRTVSVVRNKIEYRPMLLIEAEAPDKQVVKSVVQEAETIRLLTPDGSKSVAELKEGDAILVNVQVGGRHFGMKVDETIIEQ
;
A
#
# COMPACT_ATOMS: atom_id res chain seq x y z
N LYS A 1 -20.13 -26.96 4.06
CA LYS A 1 -20.25 -25.59 3.54
C LYS A 1 -21.07 -24.77 4.53
N ILE A 2 -20.56 -23.63 4.98
CA ILE A 2 -21.22 -22.71 5.92
C ILE A 2 -21.83 -21.56 5.09
N ILE A 3 -23.12 -21.32 5.25
CA ILE A 3 -23.82 -20.19 4.63
C ILE A 3 -24.34 -19.30 5.76
N ALA A 4 -23.94 -18.03 5.79
CA ALA A 4 -24.45 -17.04 6.73
C ALA A 4 -25.59 -16.22 6.11
N THR A 5 -26.56 -15.79 6.91
CA THR A 5 -27.59 -14.85 6.48
C THR A 5 -27.13 -13.41 6.72
N ALA A 6 -27.46 -12.51 5.79
CA ALA A 6 -27.20 -11.09 5.92
C ALA A 6 -28.39 -10.28 5.40
N LYS A 7 -28.77 -9.25 6.15
CA LYS A 7 -29.92 -8.38 5.86
C LYS A 7 -29.53 -7.15 5.07
N ASP A 8 -28.27 -6.76 5.13
CA ASP A 8 -27.73 -5.61 4.40
C ASP A 8 -26.27 -5.86 3.99
N VAL A 9 -25.76 -4.94 3.17
CA VAL A 9 -24.43 -5.06 2.57
C VAL A 9 -23.33 -5.13 3.63
N ASP A 10 -23.51 -4.44 4.76
CA ASP A 10 -22.51 -4.40 5.83
C ASP A 10 -22.47 -5.71 6.61
N GLU A 11 -23.64 -6.29 6.93
CA GLU A 11 -23.73 -7.65 7.49
C GLU A 11 -23.13 -8.70 6.54
N ALA A 12 -23.35 -8.56 5.23
CA ALA A 12 -22.82 -9.48 4.24
C ALA A 12 -21.29 -9.41 4.16
N ARG A 13 -20.72 -8.19 4.10
CA ARG A 13 -19.27 -7.96 4.14
C ARG A 13 -18.65 -8.53 5.41
N MET A 14 -19.28 -8.24 6.54
CA MET A 14 -18.86 -8.73 7.84
C MET A 14 -18.86 -10.27 7.89
N ALA A 15 -19.89 -10.92 7.33
CA ALA A 15 -19.94 -12.38 7.26
C ALA A 15 -18.81 -12.98 6.41
N PHE A 16 -18.39 -12.32 5.33
CA PHE A 16 -17.22 -12.72 4.54
C PHE A 16 -15.90 -12.51 5.30
N GLU A 17 -15.81 -11.51 6.18
CA GLU A 17 -14.59 -11.11 6.88
C GLU A 17 -14.35 -11.83 8.23
N ILE A 18 -15.39 -12.31 8.91
CA ILE A 18 -15.34 -12.67 10.35
C ILE A 18 -14.65 -14.02 10.71
N LEU A 19 -14.21 -14.87 9.77
CA LEU A 19 -13.69 -16.20 10.15
C LEU A 19 -12.38 -16.56 9.47
N GLU A 20 -11.42 -17.08 10.24
CA GLU A 20 -10.19 -17.74 9.76
C GLU A 20 -10.46 -18.93 8.80
N LYS A 21 -11.73 -19.35 8.67
CA LYS A 21 -12.22 -20.32 7.66
C LYS A 21 -13.18 -19.73 6.62
N GLY A 22 -13.61 -18.47 6.79
CA GLY A 22 -14.64 -17.80 6.02
C GLY A 22 -16.02 -18.47 6.13
N VAL A 23 -17.02 -17.85 5.51
CA VAL A 23 -18.26 -18.53 5.10
C VAL A 23 -18.10 -18.98 3.65
N ASP A 24 -18.62 -20.17 3.31
CA ASP A 24 -18.64 -20.65 1.92
C ASP A 24 -19.64 -19.89 1.05
N GLY A 25 -20.53 -19.11 1.66
CA GLY A 25 -21.47 -18.22 0.98
C GLY A 25 -22.28 -17.37 1.96
N VAL A 26 -22.92 -16.33 1.43
CA VAL A 26 -23.88 -15.50 2.16
C VAL A 26 -25.24 -15.60 1.46
N LEU A 27 -26.29 -15.91 2.23
CA LEU A 27 -27.67 -15.75 1.82
C LEU A 27 -28.07 -14.30 2.11
N PHE A 28 -28.09 -13.49 1.05
CA PHE A 28 -28.48 -12.08 1.13
C PHE A 28 -30.00 -11.97 1.06
N GLU A 29 -30.63 -11.55 2.16
CA GLU A 29 -32.09 -11.51 2.29
C GLU A 29 -32.72 -10.27 1.62
N ASN A 30 -31.89 -9.30 1.23
CA ASN A 30 -32.33 -8.05 0.65
C ASN A 30 -32.42 -8.13 -0.88
N GLU A 31 -33.61 -7.85 -1.42
CA GLU A 31 -33.92 -7.90 -2.85
C GLU A 31 -33.68 -6.55 -3.58
N ASN A 32 -33.18 -5.53 -2.88
CA ASN A 32 -32.91 -4.23 -3.46
C ASN A 32 -31.76 -4.32 -4.49
N GLU A 33 -32.06 -3.95 -5.73
CA GLU A 33 -31.10 -3.99 -6.84
C GLU A 33 -29.82 -3.18 -6.57
N LYS A 34 -29.90 -2.05 -5.86
CA LYS A 34 -28.71 -1.26 -5.48
C LYS A 34 -27.80 -2.03 -4.53
N ASP A 35 -28.40 -2.68 -3.53
CA ASP A 35 -27.66 -3.39 -2.50
C ASP A 35 -27.07 -4.70 -3.05
N ILE A 36 -27.81 -5.38 -3.92
CA ILE A 36 -27.32 -6.54 -4.68
C ILE A 36 -26.15 -6.14 -5.58
N ASN A 37 -26.24 -5.02 -6.31
CA ASN A 37 -25.14 -4.54 -7.14
C ASN A 37 -23.92 -4.14 -6.30
N ALA A 38 -24.11 -3.47 -5.17
CA ALA A 38 -23.02 -3.12 -4.25
C ALA A 38 -22.32 -4.36 -3.67
N LEU A 39 -23.08 -5.42 -3.34
CA LEU A 39 -22.51 -6.68 -2.87
C LEU A 39 -21.80 -7.45 -3.99
N ARG A 40 -22.38 -7.45 -5.20
CA ARG A 40 -21.77 -8.05 -6.40
C ARG A 40 -20.46 -7.37 -6.76
N GLU A 41 -20.42 -6.04 -6.72
CA GLU A 41 -19.18 -5.28 -6.89
C GLU A 41 -18.16 -5.68 -5.84
N TYR A 42 -18.52 -5.72 -4.55
CA TYR A 42 -17.62 -6.19 -3.48
C TYR A 42 -17.06 -7.61 -3.71
N LEU A 43 -17.89 -8.54 -4.21
CA LEU A 43 -17.47 -9.92 -4.47
C LEU A 43 -16.59 -10.07 -5.71
N HIS A 44 -16.75 -9.19 -6.70
CA HIS A 44 -15.97 -9.19 -7.93
C HIS A 44 -14.85 -8.14 -7.95
N SER A 45 -14.73 -7.31 -6.92
CA SER A 45 -13.75 -6.22 -6.81
C SER A 45 -12.36 -6.71 -6.40
N GLY A 46 -11.90 -7.83 -6.97
CA GLY A 46 -10.47 -8.13 -6.97
C GLY A 46 -9.75 -7.08 -7.83
N GLU A 47 -9.64 -5.86 -7.33
CA GLU A 47 -8.89 -4.79 -7.99
C GLU A 47 -7.45 -5.29 -8.10
N THR A 48 -6.97 -5.39 -9.33
CA THR A 48 -5.58 -5.74 -9.61
C THR A 48 -4.87 -4.50 -10.12
N LEU A 49 -3.80 -4.11 -9.44
CA LEU A 49 -2.93 -3.04 -9.89
C LEU A 49 -1.82 -3.63 -10.77
N GLU A 50 -1.44 -2.90 -11.82
CA GLU A 50 -0.27 -3.28 -12.61
C GLU A 50 1.00 -3.01 -11.80
N ILE A 51 1.75 -4.07 -11.51
CA ILE A 51 3.03 -4.00 -10.82
C ILE A 51 4.13 -4.30 -11.83
N VAL A 52 5.07 -3.36 -11.96
CA VAL A 52 6.17 -3.45 -12.92
C VAL A 52 7.52 -3.49 -12.21
N LYS A 53 8.49 -4.12 -12.87
CA LYS A 53 9.88 -4.15 -12.42
C LYS A 53 10.55 -2.85 -12.79
N ALA A 54 11.10 -2.14 -11.80
CA ALA A 54 11.91 -0.95 -12.00
C ALA A 54 13.34 -1.12 -11.49
N LYS A 55 14.30 -0.48 -12.16
CA LYS A 55 15.72 -0.50 -11.79
C LYS A 55 16.12 0.71 -10.96
N ILE A 56 16.79 0.52 -9.83
CA ILE A 56 17.33 1.63 -9.05
C ILE A 56 18.37 2.39 -9.88
N ARG A 57 18.21 3.72 -9.97
CA ARG A 57 19.15 4.61 -10.68
C ARG A 57 19.88 5.56 -9.75
N CYS A 58 19.28 5.90 -8.61
CA CYS A 58 19.86 6.83 -7.65
C CYS A 58 19.45 6.45 -6.22
N ILE A 59 20.42 6.50 -5.31
CA ILE A 59 20.21 6.43 -3.86
C ILE A 59 21.03 7.55 -3.24
N ARG A 60 20.39 8.45 -2.49
CA ARG A 60 21.07 9.62 -1.92
C ARG A 60 20.53 9.95 -0.54
N ARG A 61 21.43 10.17 0.42
CA ARG A 61 21.05 10.72 1.74
C ARG A 61 20.52 12.15 1.59
N VAL A 62 19.39 12.43 2.22
CA VAL A 62 18.74 13.75 2.20
C VAL A 62 18.66 14.41 3.57
N GLY A 63 19.37 13.85 4.57
CA GLY A 63 19.46 14.40 5.91
C GLY A 63 18.35 13.93 6.84
N LEU A 64 18.07 14.71 7.88
CA LEU A 64 17.04 14.41 8.87
C LEU A 64 15.66 14.82 8.34
N GLY A 65 14.68 13.94 8.45
CA GLY A 65 13.29 14.23 8.05
C GLY A 65 12.27 13.57 8.96
N ALA A 66 11.06 14.14 9.00
CA ALA A 66 9.91 13.54 9.65
C ALA A 66 9.39 12.37 8.81
N ARG A 67 9.33 11.18 9.41
CA ARG A 67 8.78 9.97 8.79
C ARG A 67 7.49 9.52 9.47
N SER A 68 6.62 8.89 8.71
CA SER A 68 5.42 8.20 9.17
C SER A 68 5.67 6.69 9.31
N CYS A 69 5.22 6.11 10.42
CA CYS A 69 5.02 4.68 10.61
C CYS A 69 3.52 4.41 10.71
N VAL A 70 2.98 3.65 9.75
CA VAL A 70 1.56 3.31 9.68
C VAL A 70 1.35 1.95 10.31
N ASP A 71 0.56 1.90 11.38
CA ASP A 71 0.07 0.67 11.99
C ASP A 71 -1.34 0.38 11.52
N THR A 72 -1.61 -0.87 11.18
CA THR A 72 -2.89 -1.34 10.66
C THR A 72 -3.61 -2.25 11.64
N SER A 73 -4.90 -2.49 11.40
CA SER A 73 -5.73 -3.39 12.20
C SER A 73 -5.51 -4.87 11.89
N ASP A 74 -4.68 -5.20 10.91
CA ASP A 74 -4.53 -6.55 10.40
C ASP A 74 -3.05 -6.91 10.20
N ILE A 75 -2.77 -8.21 10.08
CA ILE A 75 -1.45 -8.75 9.84
C ILE A 75 -1.21 -8.77 8.33
N MET A 76 -0.12 -8.15 7.89
CA MET A 76 0.34 -8.26 6.51
C MET A 76 1.38 -9.38 6.38
N THR A 77 1.43 -9.98 5.20
CA THR A 77 2.37 -11.05 4.85
C THR A 77 3.66 -10.52 4.22
N GLU A 78 4.65 -11.38 4.03
CA GLU A 78 5.90 -11.03 3.34
C GLU A 78 5.73 -10.70 1.85
N ASN A 79 4.59 -11.09 1.25
CA ASN A 79 4.27 -10.80 -0.14
C ASN A 79 3.55 -9.47 -0.33
N GLU A 80 3.16 -8.81 0.77
CA GLU A 80 2.32 -7.63 0.78
C GLU A 80 3.11 -6.35 1.03
N SER A 81 2.50 -5.23 0.65
CA SER A 81 3.09 -3.90 0.77
C SER A 81 2.06 -2.79 0.76
N MET A 82 2.46 -1.63 1.27
CA MET A 82 1.78 -0.36 0.97
C MET A 82 2.44 0.33 -0.21
N LEU A 83 1.64 1.02 -1.02
CA LEU A 83 2.10 1.80 -2.17
C LEU A 83 2.41 3.23 -1.75
N LEU A 84 3.68 3.62 -1.87
CA LEU A 84 4.18 4.91 -1.36
C LEU A 84 5.03 5.64 -2.40
N GLY A 85 4.79 6.94 -2.59
CA GLY A 85 5.42 7.69 -3.67
C GLY A 85 5.59 9.17 -3.36
N SER A 86 6.65 9.79 -3.89
CA SER A 86 6.80 11.26 -3.84
C SER A 86 5.84 11.97 -4.80
N THR A 87 5.26 11.24 -5.74
CA THR A 87 4.33 11.74 -6.75
C THR A 87 3.06 10.92 -6.70
N SER A 88 1.97 11.50 -7.17
CA SER A 88 0.65 10.87 -7.14
C SER A 88 0.49 9.70 -8.14
N ASN A 89 1.44 9.54 -9.06
CA ASN A 89 1.37 8.57 -10.15
C ASN A 89 2.49 7.52 -10.13
N GLY A 90 3.39 7.53 -9.14
CA GLY A 90 4.49 6.58 -9.04
C GLY A 90 4.72 6.13 -7.62
N PHE A 91 4.54 4.83 -7.35
CA PHE A 91 4.62 4.25 -6.01
C PHE A 91 5.62 3.09 -5.95
N VAL A 92 6.46 3.09 -4.92
CA VAL A 92 7.23 1.91 -4.52
C VAL A 92 6.39 1.01 -3.60
N LEU A 93 6.65 -0.29 -3.64
CA LEU A 93 5.98 -1.27 -2.79
C LEU A 93 6.79 -1.46 -1.49
N MET A 94 6.35 -0.80 -0.42
CA MET A 94 7.00 -0.84 0.90
C MET A 94 6.48 -2.00 1.74
N GLN A 95 7.36 -2.94 2.09
CA GLN A 95 7.00 -4.12 2.86
C GLN A 95 6.77 -3.75 4.36
N PRO A 96 5.82 -4.41 5.04
CA PRO A 96 5.70 -4.37 6.50
C PRO A 96 6.97 -4.87 7.23
N GLU A 97 7.07 -4.60 8.53
CA GLU A 97 8.11 -5.16 9.43
C GLU A 97 7.91 -6.68 9.67
N VAL A 98 7.87 -7.48 8.61
CA VAL A 98 7.66 -8.95 8.64
C VAL A 98 8.96 -9.73 8.76
N SER A 99 10.07 -9.19 8.22
CA SER A 99 11.37 -9.85 8.26
C SER A 99 11.92 -9.86 9.68
N THR A 100 12.43 -11.02 10.11
CA THR A 100 13.19 -11.13 11.35
C THR A 100 14.56 -10.46 11.17
N ASN A 101 14.98 -9.68 12.17
CA ASN A 101 16.36 -9.22 12.28
C ASN A 101 16.89 -9.46 13.71
N PRO A 102 18.21 -9.37 13.95
CA PRO A 102 18.78 -9.62 15.28
C PRO A 102 18.41 -8.57 16.34
N HIS A 103 17.89 -7.42 15.92
CA HIS A 103 17.79 -6.22 16.77
C HIS A 103 16.36 -5.90 17.22
N VAL A 104 15.34 -6.33 16.47
CA VAL A 104 13.94 -5.95 16.64
C VAL A 104 13.02 -7.10 16.22
N ALA A 105 12.06 -7.43 17.09
CA ALA A 105 11.02 -8.41 16.73
C ALA A 105 10.12 -7.86 15.60
N PRO A 106 9.66 -8.73 14.67
CA PRO A 106 8.79 -8.32 13.57
C PRO A 106 7.45 -7.78 14.10
N ARG A 107 6.90 -6.81 13.39
CA ARG A 107 5.58 -6.20 13.60
C ARG A 107 4.85 -6.22 12.26
N PRO A 108 4.27 -7.36 11.87
CA PRO A 108 3.71 -7.54 10.53
C PRO A 108 2.50 -6.65 10.24
N PHE A 109 1.96 -5.94 11.23
CA PHE A 109 0.91 -4.94 11.10
C PHE A 109 1.43 -3.51 10.83
N ARG A 110 2.76 -3.30 10.86
CA ARG A 110 3.42 -1.98 10.73
C ARG A 110 4.16 -1.85 9.41
N VAL A 111 3.96 -0.73 8.72
CA VAL A 111 4.82 -0.26 7.62
C VAL A 111 5.55 1.01 8.04
N ASN A 112 6.87 1.01 7.90
CA ASN A 112 7.68 2.21 8.03
C ASN A 112 7.66 3.00 6.72
N ALA A 113 6.59 3.77 6.51
CA ALA A 113 6.19 4.27 5.20
C ALA A 113 7.23 5.20 4.53
N GLY A 114 7.70 6.24 5.23
CA GLY A 114 8.65 7.19 4.68
C GLY A 114 8.34 8.62 5.09
N ALA A 115 8.83 9.61 4.34
CA ALA A 115 8.62 11.03 4.63
C ALA A 115 7.14 11.38 4.69
N ILE A 116 6.73 12.24 5.63
CA ILE A 116 5.31 12.59 5.83
C ILE A 116 4.63 13.23 4.59
N SER A 117 5.42 13.76 3.64
CA SER A 117 4.94 14.34 2.39
C SER A 117 4.71 13.33 1.27
N LEU A 118 5.05 12.04 1.47
CA LEU A 118 4.75 11.03 0.46
C LEU A 118 3.25 10.79 0.36
N TYR A 119 2.80 10.44 -0.84
CA TYR A 119 1.49 9.88 -1.05
C TYR A 119 1.44 8.41 -0.67
N ILE A 120 0.31 8.00 -0.11
CA ILE A 120 -0.12 6.61 0.04
C ILE A 120 -1.36 6.37 -0.80
N LEU A 121 -1.48 5.17 -1.38
CA LEU A 121 -2.70 4.74 -2.06
C LEU A 121 -3.76 4.27 -1.04
N ALA A 122 -4.86 5.00 -0.98
CA ALA A 122 -6.02 4.79 -0.13
C ALA A 122 -7.17 4.10 -0.88
N GLU A 123 -8.17 3.63 -0.14
CA GLU A 123 -9.36 2.92 -0.68
C GLU A 123 -9.97 3.62 -1.90
N GLY A 124 -10.37 2.81 -2.89
CA GLY A 124 -10.93 3.29 -4.15
C GLY A 124 -9.89 3.93 -5.06
N SER A 125 -8.64 3.48 -4.96
CA SER A 125 -7.51 4.01 -5.72
C SER A 125 -7.42 5.53 -5.57
N LYS A 126 -7.48 6.06 -4.35
CA LYS A 126 -7.28 7.50 -4.06
C LYS A 126 -5.88 7.75 -3.50
N THR A 127 -5.34 8.97 -3.61
CA THR A 127 -4.08 9.32 -2.94
C THR A 127 -4.32 10.24 -1.74
N LYS A 128 -3.57 10.03 -0.66
CA LYS A 128 -3.52 10.90 0.52
C LYS A 128 -2.07 11.16 0.90
N TYR A 129 -1.76 12.31 1.49
CA TYR A 129 -0.44 12.47 2.10
C TYR A 129 -0.32 11.65 3.38
N LEU A 130 0.87 11.10 3.66
CA LEU A 130 1.12 10.39 4.91
C LEU A 130 0.89 11.28 6.15
N SER A 131 1.04 12.60 6.06
CA SER A 131 0.70 13.54 7.14
C SER A 131 -0.80 13.64 7.42
N GLU A 132 -1.66 13.23 6.49
CA GLU A 132 -3.12 13.31 6.60
C GLU A 132 -3.76 12.00 7.06
N ILE A 133 -2.98 10.91 7.08
CA ILE A 133 -3.45 9.60 7.52
C ILE A 133 -3.67 9.58 9.03
N SER A 134 -4.83 9.07 9.43
CA SER A 134 -5.31 9.00 10.79
C SER A 134 -5.97 7.65 11.09
N ALA A 135 -6.25 7.38 12.37
CA ALA A 135 -6.94 6.15 12.75
C ALA A 135 -8.35 6.10 12.14
N GLY A 136 -8.73 4.94 11.59
CA GLY A 136 -9.99 4.75 10.87
C GLY A 136 -9.91 5.02 9.36
N ASP A 137 -8.83 5.63 8.87
CA ASP A 137 -8.58 5.71 7.44
C ASP A 137 -8.33 4.32 6.86
N LYS A 138 -8.73 4.13 5.60
CA LYS A 138 -8.56 2.88 4.87
C LYS A 138 -7.48 3.02 3.80
N VAL A 139 -6.50 2.13 3.82
CA VAL A 139 -5.36 2.12 2.89
C VAL A 139 -5.29 0.81 2.11
N MET A 140 -4.79 0.88 0.87
CA MET A 140 -4.62 -0.29 0.03
C MET A 140 -3.34 -1.03 0.40
N VAL A 141 -3.46 -2.35 0.54
CA VAL A 141 -2.35 -3.30 0.63
C VAL A 141 -2.34 -4.11 -0.66
N VAL A 142 -1.17 -4.20 -1.28
CA VAL A 142 -0.99 -4.89 -2.56
C VAL A 142 0.06 -5.97 -2.44
N ASP A 143 -0.21 -7.11 -3.07
CA ASP A 143 0.77 -8.19 -3.20
C ASP A 143 1.65 -8.04 -4.45
N ARG A 144 2.72 -8.85 -4.58
CA ARG A 144 3.59 -8.82 -5.78
C ARG A 144 2.88 -9.04 -7.11
N ASN A 145 1.72 -9.71 -7.09
CA ASN A 145 0.93 -10.00 -8.29
C ASN A 145 -0.10 -8.90 -8.59
N GLY A 146 -0.10 -7.82 -7.80
CA GLY A 146 -1.02 -6.72 -7.95
C GLY A 146 -2.37 -6.92 -7.27
N ARG A 147 -2.59 -8.01 -6.55
CA ARG A 147 -3.87 -8.23 -5.85
C ARG A 147 -4.00 -7.22 -4.72
N VAL A 148 -5.10 -6.49 -4.72
CA VAL A 148 -5.39 -5.48 -3.71
C VAL A 148 -6.35 -6.02 -2.67
N ARG A 149 -6.10 -5.62 -1.42
CA ARG A 149 -7.12 -5.55 -0.38
C ARG A 149 -7.00 -4.23 0.38
N THR A 150 -7.99 -3.91 1.19
CA THR A 150 -7.99 -2.70 2.00
C THR A 150 -7.83 -3.05 3.48
N VAL A 151 -7.08 -2.24 4.22
CA VAL A 151 -6.91 -2.38 5.68
C VAL A 151 -7.14 -1.05 6.38
N SER A 152 -7.65 -1.11 7.61
CA SER A 152 -7.86 0.07 8.44
C SER A 152 -6.57 0.47 9.14
N VAL A 153 -6.28 1.77 9.14
CA VAL A 153 -5.19 2.37 9.90
C VAL A 153 -5.61 2.50 11.36
N VAL A 154 -4.75 2.06 12.27
CA VAL A 154 -4.95 2.16 13.73
C VAL A 154 -4.13 3.30 14.31
N ARG A 155 -2.95 3.56 13.76
CA ARG A 155 -2.07 4.64 14.23
C ARG A 155 -1.13 5.09 13.12
N ASN A 156 -0.95 6.40 13.02
CA ASN A 156 0.14 7.01 12.26
C ASN A 156 1.12 7.67 13.24
N LYS A 157 2.31 7.09 13.38
CA LYS A 157 3.34 7.60 14.28
C LYS A 157 4.37 8.40 13.49
N ILE A 158 4.58 9.67 13.88
CA ILE A 158 5.57 10.55 13.26
C ILE A 158 6.82 10.65 14.14
N GLU A 159 8.01 10.48 13.54
CA GLU A 159 9.30 10.68 14.22
C GLU A 159 10.39 11.16 13.24
N TYR A 160 11.47 11.75 13.76
CA TYR A 160 12.57 12.23 12.93
C TYR A 160 13.69 11.18 12.81
N ARG A 161 14.13 10.92 11.57
CA ARG A 161 15.20 9.96 11.23
C ARG A 161 16.05 10.44 10.06
N PRO A 162 17.29 9.93 9.90
CA PRO A 162 18.04 10.04 8.66
C PRO A 162 17.28 9.39 7.50
N MET A 163 17.24 10.07 6.35
CA MET A 163 16.43 9.68 5.20
C MET A 163 17.28 9.47 3.94
N LEU A 164 16.82 8.56 3.08
CA LEU A 164 17.31 8.28 1.74
C LEU A 164 16.24 8.66 0.71
N LEU A 165 16.63 9.41 -0.32
CA LEU A 165 15.93 9.48 -1.60
C LEU A 165 16.30 8.26 -2.44
N ILE A 166 15.30 7.59 -2.99
CA ILE A 166 15.44 6.46 -3.91
C ILE A 166 14.71 6.82 -5.20
N GLU A 167 15.36 6.59 -6.35
CA GLU A 167 14.77 6.76 -7.68
C GLU A 167 14.87 5.49 -8.51
N ALA A 168 13.77 5.10 -9.16
CA ALA A 168 13.65 3.86 -9.91
C ALA A 168 13.16 4.04 -11.38
N GLU A 169 13.95 3.48 -12.29
CA GLU A 169 13.75 2.90 -13.64
C GLU A 169 12.52 2.14 -14.09
N ALA A 170 11.32 2.69 -14.28
CA ALA A 170 10.27 1.88 -14.93
C ALA A 170 10.60 1.64 -16.43
N PRO A 171 10.10 0.55 -17.05
CA PRO A 171 10.43 0.22 -18.45
C PRO A 171 10.04 1.30 -19.46
N ASP A 172 8.99 2.05 -19.18
CA ASP A 172 8.48 3.19 -19.94
C ASP A 172 9.24 4.50 -19.68
N LYS A 173 10.40 4.43 -19.00
CA LYS A 173 11.26 5.54 -18.57
C LYS A 173 10.72 6.39 -17.43
N GLN A 174 9.50 6.17 -16.95
CA GLN A 174 8.97 6.91 -15.80
C GLN A 174 9.83 6.67 -14.55
N VAL A 175 10.11 7.75 -13.82
CA VAL A 175 10.93 7.72 -12.60
C VAL A 175 10.01 7.68 -11.39
N VAL A 176 9.99 6.55 -10.69
CA VAL A 176 9.31 6.44 -9.40
C VAL A 176 10.27 6.88 -8.31
N LYS A 177 9.84 7.82 -7.46
CA LYS A 177 10.63 8.37 -6.37
C LYS A 177 9.99 8.10 -5.02
N SER A 178 10.80 7.86 -4.01
CA SER A 178 10.36 7.78 -2.62
C SER A 178 11.47 8.24 -1.67
N VAL A 179 11.08 8.83 -0.54
CA VAL A 179 12.00 9.27 0.52
C VAL A 179 11.72 8.47 1.79
N VAL A 180 12.63 7.58 2.14
CA VAL A 180 12.44 6.58 3.20
C VAL A 180 13.53 6.68 4.25
N GLN A 181 13.32 6.09 5.43
CA GLN A 181 14.38 6.07 6.45
C GLN A 181 15.58 5.24 5.97
N GLU A 182 16.79 5.68 6.31
CA GLU A 182 18.00 4.86 6.22
C GLU A 182 18.02 3.82 7.36
N ALA A 183 17.43 2.65 7.15
CA ALA A 183 17.48 1.53 8.09
C ALA A 183 17.22 0.18 7.43
N GLU A 184 17.76 -0.89 8.03
CA GLU A 184 17.62 -2.27 7.54
C GLU A 184 16.19 -2.83 7.60
N THR A 185 15.36 -2.26 8.49
CA THR A 185 13.95 -2.63 8.66
C THR A 185 13.05 -2.06 7.57
N ILE A 186 13.58 -1.16 6.73
CA ILE A 186 12.86 -0.59 5.60
C ILE A 186 13.18 -1.43 4.38
N ARG A 187 12.16 -2.12 3.86
CA ARG A 187 12.35 -3.08 2.77
C ARG A 187 11.39 -2.80 1.63
N LEU A 188 11.92 -2.85 0.41
CA LEU A 188 11.16 -2.73 -0.83
C LEU A 188 10.89 -4.13 -1.38
N LEU A 189 9.68 -4.37 -1.88
CA LEU A 189 9.42 -5.61 -2.61
C LEU A 189 10.25 -5.63 -3.90
N THR A 190 10.80 -6.80 -4.19
CA THR A 190 11.49 -7.17 -5.42
C THR A 190 10.74 -8.33 -6.09
N PRO A 191 11.05 -8.67 -7.34
CA PRO A 191 10.43 -9.82 -8.02
C PRO A 191 10.52 -11.13 -7.22
N ASP A 192 11.62 -11.33 -6.48
CA ASP A 192 11.94 -12.61 -5.83
C ASP A 192 11.83 -12.56 -4.29
N GLY A 193 11.47 -11.41 -3.70
CA GLY A 193 11.48 -11.24 -2.25
C GLY A 193 11.48 -9.77 -1.84
N SER A 194 12.21 -9.40 -0.80
CA SER A 194 12.36 -7.99 -0.45
C SER A 194 13.81 -7.63 -0.21
N LYS A 195 14.15 -6.36 -0.44
CA LYS A 195 15.51 -5.85 -0.23
C LYS A 195 15.49 -4.68 0.73
N SER A 196 16.39 -4.73 1.70
CA SER A 196 16.64 -3.62 2.62
C SER A 196 17.15 -2.40 1.86
N VAL A 197 16.63 -1.22 2.18
CA VAL A 197 17.12 0.04 1.57
C VAL A 197 18.56 0.35 1.98
N ALA A 198 19.03 -0.18 3.11
CA ALA A 198 20.42 -0.06 3.55
C ALA A 198 21.40 -0.90 2.70
N GLU A 199 20.90 -1.91 1.98
CA GLU A 199 21.69 -2.81 1.12
C GLU A 199 21.45 -2.56 -0.37
N LEU A 200 20.56 -1.62 -0.69
CA LEU A 200 20.14 -1.28 -2.04
C LEU A 200 21.29 -0.58 -2.79
N LYS A 201 21.42 -0.87 -4.08
CA LYS A 201 22.45 -0.34 -4.97
C LYS A 201 21.84 0.00 -6.32
N GLU A 202 22.50 0.88 -7.06
CA GLU A 202 22.15 1.13 -8.46
C GLU A 202 22.16 -0.17 -9.27
N GLY A 203 21.17 -0.33 -10.16
CA GLY A 203 20.95 -1.53 -10.95
C GLY A 203 20.08 -2.59 -10.28
N ASP A 204 19.85 -2.53 -8.96
CA ASP A 204 18.92 -3.43 -8.28
C ASP A 204 17.51 -3.30 -8.85
N ALA A 205 16.77 -4.41 -8.86
CA ALA A 205 15.39 -4.43 -9.30
C ALA A 205 14.41 -4.41 -8.12
N ILE A 206 13.48 -3.47 -8.15
CA ILE A 206 12.35 -3.39 -7.22
C ILE A 206 11.03 -3.46 -7.98
N LEU A 207 9.94 -3.69 -7.27
CA LEU A 207 8.59 -3.59 -7.79
C LEU A 207 8.03 -2.20 -7.52
N VAL A 208 7.34 -1.65 -8.52
CA VAL A 208 6.66 -0.35 -8.45
C VAL A 208 5.29 -0.43 -9.11
N ASN A 209 4.41 0.49 -8.74
CA ASN A 209 3.18 0.77 -9.48
C ASN A 209 3.33 2.14 -10.15
N VAL A 210 3.08 2.19 -11.45
CA VAL A 210 3.07 3.43 -12.24
C VAL A 210 1.66 3.64 -12.75
N GLN A 211 1.11 4.82 -12.56
CA GLN A 211 -0.24 5.18 -12.98
C GLN A 211 -0.18 6.24 -14.09
N VAL A 212 -1.12 6.14 -15.03
CA VAL A 212 -1.24 7.11 -16.12
C VAL A 212 -2.21 8.22 -15.70
N GLY A 213 -1.73 9.47 -15.72
CA GLY A 213 -2.51 10.68 -15.42
C GLY A 213 -2.13 11.35 -14.09
N GLY A 214 -2.40 12.65 -13.97
CA GLY A 214 -2.23 13.40 -12.72
C GLY A 214 -3.40 13.16 -11.75
N ARG A 215 -3.18 13.38 -10.45
CA ARG A 215 -4.25 13.37 -9.45
C ARG A 215 -4.32 14.69 -8.70
N HIS A 216 -5.53 15.26 -8.61
CA HIS A 216 -5.81 16.42 -7.77
C HIS A 216 -6.71 15.97 -6.62
N PHE A 217 -6.30 16.22 -5.37
CA PHE A 217 -7.03 15.79 -4.16
C PHE A 217 -7.41 14.30 -4.14
N GLY A 218 -6.50 13.43 -4.58
CA GLY A 218 -6.72 11.99 -4.55
C GLY A 218 -7.58 11.44 -5.69
N MET A 219 -8.21 12.28 -6.52
CA MET A 219 -8.99 11.85 -7.68
C MET A 219 -8.15 11.94 -8.96
N LYS A 220 -8.39 11.02 -9.90
CA LYS A 220 -7.79 11.08 -11.23
C LYS A 220 -8.37 12.28 -11.98
N VAL A 221 -7.52 13.19 -12.44
CA VAL A 221 -7.94 14.37 -13.19
C VAL A 221 -7.11 14.45 -14.47
N ASP A 222 -7.77 14.73 -15.60
CA ASP A 222 -7.10 15.06 -16.86
C ASP A 222 -6.60 16.52 -16.83
N GLU A 223 -5.80 16.87 -15.82
CA GLU A 223 -5.16 18.18 -15.67
C GLU A 223 -3.63 18.06 -15.69
N THR A 224 -2.96 19.13 -16.15
CA THR A 224 -1.50 19.21 -16.17
C THR A 224 -0.98 19.47 -14.76
N ILE A 225 -0.51 18.43 -14.08
CA ILE A 225 0.12 18.50 -12.76
C ILE A 225 1.63 18.27 -12.93
N ILE A 226 2.45 19.14 -12.34
CA ILE A 226 3.92 19.02 -12.34
C ILE A 226 4.38 18.76 -10.90
N GLU A 227 4.84 17.54 -10.65
CA GLU A 227 5.47 17.11 -9.38
C GLU A 227 6.94 16.76 -9.66
N GLN A 228 7.89 17.11 -8.78
CA GLN A 228 9.34 16.98 -9.00
C GLN A 228 10.05 16.17 -7.92
#